data_AF-A0A3D0DIZ2-F1
#
_entry.id   AF-A0A3D0DIZ2-F1
#
_cell.length_a   1.000
_cell.length_b   1.000
_cell.length_c   1.000
_cell.angle_alpha   90.00
_cell.angle_beta   90.00
_cell.angle_gamma   90.00
#
_symmetry.space_group_name_H-M   'P 1'
#
loop_
_entity.id
_entity.type
_entity.pdbx_description
1 polymer ?
#
loop_
_entity_poly.entity_id
_entity_poly.type
_entity_poly.pdbx_seq_one_letter_code
_entity_poly.pdbx_strand_id
1 'polypeptide(L)'
;GTLRGETEDLYPDFAITDQNALQIKLLGAENSLLAHVYVGKGGPDGKSCFIRLPDSPKVYLADNNFISRFSAWNAAPEKRLPADRWMNLNLCKTARDNNMSAFKVHTPKVEYEFASVSKPPVDTMSPPTKTWEQVAPKKGKVLDEDKIRSLQSIISNLMAQGVTDPANATRYNLDKPSYSVWVSDSLGNSALMNFSDKVDTLDNRLVTVSGDNLVYKVNKGVFERVFVTPFEPPKDEKAAVKPKK
;
A
#
# COMPACT_ATOMS: atom_id res chain seq x y z
N GLY A 1 -1.61 28.95 -5.84
CA GLY A 1 -1.48 29.63 -4.54
C GLY A 1 -1.67 31.12 -4.72
N THR A 2 -2.08 31.82 -3.67
CA THR A 2 -2.31 33.29 -3.67
C THR A 2 -1.03 34.02 -3.32
N LEU A 3 -0.67 35.08 -4.05
CA LEU A 3 0.51 35.90 -3.75
C LEU A 3 0.38 36.59 -2.37
N ARG A 4 1.45 36.57 -1.57
CA ARG A 4 1.51 37.14 -0.21
C ARG A 4 2.72 38.04 0.05
N GLY A 5 3.73 37.97 -0.80
CA GLY A 5 4.92 38.82 -0.71
C GLY A 5 5.70 38.74 -2.02
N GLU A 6 6.50 39.77 -2.29
CA GLU A 6 7.32 39.89 -3.51
C GLU A 6 8.79 40.24 -3.23
N THR A 7 9.20 40.25 -1.96
CA THR A 7 10.57 40.57 -1.53
C THR A 7 11.12 39.50 -0.58
N GLU A 8 12.43 39.29 -0.62
CA GLU A 8 13.13 38.28 0.19
C GLU A 8 13.16 38.65 1.68
N ASP A 9 13.09 39.94 2.01
CA ASP A 9 13.07 40.44 3.39
C ASP A 9 11.87 39.89 4.19
N LEU A 10 10.83 39.42 3.52
CA LEU A 10 9.64 38.81 4.13
C LEU A 10 9.81 37.31 4.43
N TYR A 11 10.90 36.67 3.97
CA TYR A 11 11.09 35.23 4.17
C TYR A 11 11.11 34.80 5.65
N PRO A 12 11.75 35.55 6.58
CA PRO A 12 11.71 35.22 8.00
C PRO A 12 10.27 35.22 8.56
N ASP A 13 9.43 36.17 8.14
CA ASP A 13 8.05 36.28 8.62
C ASP A 13 7.22 35.03 8.29
N PHE A 14 7.52 34.38 7.16
CA PHE A 14 6.86 33.16 6.73
C PHE A 14 7.62 31.88 7.12
N ALA A 15 8.77 31.99 7.80
CA ALA A 15 9.68 30.87 8.07
C ALA A 15 10.04 30.06 6.81
N ILE A 16 10.26 30.75 5.68
CA ILE A 16 10.61 30.15 4.37
C ILE A 16 12.08 30.40 3.97
N THR A 17 12.95 30.79 4.90
CA THR A 17 14.39 30.93 4.63
C THR A 17 15.03 29.57 4.31
N ASP A 18 16.19 29.56 3.64
CA ASP A 18 16.88 28.32 3.28
C ASP A 18 17.16 27.39 4.47
N GLN A 19 17.40 27.98 5.64
CA GLN A 19 17.72 27.27 6.88
C GLN A 19 16.49 26.75 7.63
N ASN A 20 15.33 27.42 7.49
CA ASN A 20 14.14 27.10 8.29
C ASN A 20 13.04 26.39 7.50
N ALA A 21 13.09 26.46 6.17
CA ALA A 21 12.07 25.87 5.31
C ALA A 21 12.24 24.35 5.16
N LEU A 22 11.11 23.65 5.12
CA LEU A 22 11.06 22.31 4.56
C LEU A 22 11.31 22.39 3.05
N GLN A 23 12.40 21.78 2.59
CA GLN A 23 12.72 21.71 1.17
C GLN A 23 12.10 20.47 0.54
N ILE A 24 11.23 20.66 -0.44
CA ILE A 24 10.67 19.58 -1.25
C ILE A 24 11.35 19.61 -2.60
N LYS A 25 12.12 18.56 -2.90
CA LYS A 25 12.77 18.35 -4.19
C LYS A 25 12.10 17.17 -4.88
N LEU A 26 11.45 17.44 -6.01
CA LEU A 26 10.93 16.41 -6.89
C LEU A 26 12.02 16.03 -7.88
N LEU A 27 12.41 14.75 -7.86
CA LEU A 27 13.42 14.22 -8.75
C LEU A 27 12.77 13.34 -9.83
N GLY A 28 13.29 13.43 -11.04
CA GLY A 28 12.91 12.61 -12.19
C GLY A 28 13.85 11.42 -12.36
N ALA A 29 13.88 10.88 -13.58
CA ALA A 29 14.85 9.85 -13.93
C ALA A 29 16.29 10.36 -13.71
N GLU A 30 17.18 9.46 -13.31
CA GLU A 30 18.61 9.74 -13.09
C GLU A 30 18.88 10.87 -12.08
N ASN A 31 17.97 11.08 -11.11
CA ASN A 31 18.04 12.14 -10.09
C ASN A 31 18.02 13.57 -10.66
N SER A 32 17.50 13.77 -11.87
CA SER A 32 17.28 15.11 -12.43
C SER A 32 16.28 15.90 -11.57
N LEU A 33 16.58 17.15 -11.21
CA LEU A 33 15.67 17.99 -10.43
C LEU A 33 14.52 18.49 -11.30
N LEU A 34 13.30 18.02 -11.05
CA LEU A 34 12.08 18.45 -11.76
C LEU A 34 11.44 19.69 -11.14
N ALA A 35 11.45 19.77 -9.81
CA ALA A 35 10.92 20.91 -9.09
C ALA A 35 11.59 21.02 -7.71
N HIS A 36 11.76 22.25 -7.23
CA HIS A 36 12.23 22.53 -5.88
C HIS A 36 11.35 23.63 -5.30
N VAL A 37 10.78 23.35 -4.13
CA VAL A 37 9.92 24.29 -3.40
C VAL A 37 10.41 24.38 -1.97
N TYR A 38 10.46 25.60 -1.44
CA TYR A 38 10.65 25.87 -0.03
C TYR A 38 9.29 26.04 0.62
N VAL A 39 9.02 25.29 1.68
CA VAL A 39 7.77 25.30 2.43
C VAL A 39 8.05 25.85 3.83
N GLY A 40 7.31 26.87 4.22
CA GLY A 40 7.43 27.52 5.53
C GLY A 40 6.28 27.18 6.45
N LYS A 41 5.99 28.08 7.39
CA LYS A 41 4.96 27.83 8.41
C LYS A 41 3.56 27.65 7.82
N GLY A 42 2.68 27.03 8.61
CA GLY A 42 1.26 26.95 8.29
C GLY A 42 0.63 28.33 8.15
N GLY A 43 -0.32 28.45 7.22
CA GLY A 43 -1.10 29.67 7.05
C GLY A 43 -2.17 29.85 8.13
N PRO A 44 -2.89 30.99 8.12
CA PRO A 44 -3.81 31.37 9.19
C PRO A 44 -4.98 30.39 9.40
N ASP A 45 -5.35 29.63 8.39
CA ASP A 45 -6.45 28.66 8.41
C ASP A 45 -6.03 27.26 8.90
N GLY A 46 -4.74 27.06 9.19
CA GLY A 46 -4.14 25.76 9.54
C GLY A 46 -4.09 24.73 8.41
N LYS A 47 -4.77 24.98 7.28
CA LYS A 47 -4.88 24.08 6.12
C LYS A 47 -3.98 24.48 4.96
N SER A 48 -3.50 25.72 4.96
CA SER A 48 -2.56 26.26 3.99
C SER A 48 -1.14 26.31 4.55
N CYS A 49 -0.15 26.57 3.69
CA CYS A 49 1.20 26.95 4.10
C CYS A 49 1.82 27.93 3.11
N PHE A 50 2.87 28.62 3.54
CA PHE A 50 3.63 29.51 2.66
C PHE A 50 4.66 28.72 1.86
N ILE A 51 4.77 29.02 0.56
CA ILE A 51 5.75 28.41 -0.33
C ILE A 51 6.48 29.47 -1.15
N ARG A 52 7.71 29.16 -1.55
CA ARG A 52 8.45 29.91 -2.58
C ARG A 52 9.29 28.98 -3.46
N LEU A 53 9.71 29.51 -4.61
CA LEU A 53 10.69 28.87 -5.48
C LEU A 53 12.11 29.38 -5.12
N PRO A 54 13.18 28.61 -5.41
CA PRO A 54 14.55 28.97 -5.06
C PRO A 54 14.99 30.34 -5.60
N ASP A 55 14.64 30.64 -6.85
CA ASP A 55 15.09 31.84 -7.57
C ASP A 55 13.96 32.87 -7.74
N SER A 56 13.00 32.89 -6.81
CA SER A 56 11.88 33.81 -6.86
C SER A 56 11.66 34.50 -5.52
N PRO A 57 11.64 35.85 -5.46
CA PRO A 57 11.34 36.57 -4.23
C PRO A 57 9.87 36.46 -3.83
N LYS A 58 9.03 35.85 -4.69
CA LYS A 58 7.60 35.74 -4.48
C LYS A 58 7.25 34.65 -3.48
N VAL A 59 6.37 35.01 -2.55
CA VAL A 59 5.81 34.11 -1.55
C VAL A 59 4.35 33.86 -1.88
N TYR A 60 3.96 32.59 -1.93
CA TYR A 60 2.60 32.18 -2.19
C TYR A 60 2.01 31.45 -0.99
N LEU A 61 0.72 31.65 -0.74
CA LEU A 61 -0.08 30.80 0.13
C LEU A 61 -0.63 29.63 -0.70
N ALA A 62 -0.21 28.41 -0.39
CA ALA A 62 -0.70 27.19 -1.01
C ALA A 62 -1.85 26.60 -0.19
N ASP A 63 -2.87 26.07 -0.85
CA ASP A 63 -4.10 25.55 -0.22
C ASP A 63 -3.90 24.21 0.51
N ASN A 64 -2.65 23.73 0.60
CA ASN A 64 -2.28 22.52 1.30
C ASN A 64 -1.15 22.82 2.30
N ASN A 65 -1.31 22.35 3.53
CA ASN A 65 -0.30 22.47 4.57
C ASN A 65 0.68 21.30 4.48
N PHE A 66 1.76 21.51 3.73
CA PHE A 66 2.79 20.49 3.55
C PHE A 66 3.53 20.16 4.85
N ILE A 67 3.70 21.13 5.78
CA ILE A 67 4.31 20.86 7.08
C ILE A 67 3.47 19.82 7.86
N SER A 68 2.14 19.97 7.87
CA SER A 68 1.22 18.97 8.43
C SER A 68 1.38 17.62 7.77
N ARG A 69 1.33 17.61 6.42
CA ARG A 69 1.33 16.38 5.61
C ARG A 69 2.60 15.56 5.81
N PHE A 70 3.75 16.23 5.85
CA PHE A 70 5.04 15.59 6.10
C PHE A 70 5.36 15.46 7.59
N SER A 71 4.52 16.03 8.47
CA SER A 71 4.73 16.06 9.92
C SER A 71 6.07 16.67 10.33
N ALA A 72 6.46 17.73 9.63
CA ALA A 72 7.74 18.41 9.78
C ALA A 72 7.74 19.46 10.91
N TRP A 73 6.70 19.51 11.76
CA TRP A 73 6.48 20.57 12.76
C TRP A 73 7.63 20.83 13.73
N ASN A 74 8.39 19.79 14.06
CA ASN A 74 9.52 19.80 14.99
C ASN A 74 10.45 18.61 14.70
N ALA A 75 10.51 18.17 13.44
CA ALA A 75 11.48 17.15 13.08
C ALA A 75 12.85 17.81 13.15
N ALA A 76 13.68 17.40 14.12
CA ALA A 76 15.09 17.74 14.07
C ALA A 76 15.62 17.36 12.67
N PRO A 77 16.53 18.14 12.06
CA PRO A 77 16.98 17.90 10.67
C PRO A 77 17.42 16.45 10.40
N GLU A 78 17.96 15.78 11.42
CA GLU A 78 18.39 14.39 11.42
C GLU A 78 17.25 13.36 11.53
N LYS A 79 16.04 13.76 11.94
CA LYS A 79 14.90 12.87 12.11
C LYS A 79 14.23 12.60 10.77
N ARG A 80 14.31 11.36 10.31
CA ARG A 80 13.60 10.89 9.12
C ARG A 80 12.10 11.18 9.23
N LEU A 81 11.55 11.84 8.21
CA LEU A 81 10.13 12.12 8.10
C LEU A 81 9.33 10.80 7.96
N PRO A 82 8.14 10.69 8.55
CA PRO A 82 7.29 9.50 8.46
C PRO A 82 6.75 9.34 7.04
N ALA A 83 7.41 8.52 6.23
CA ALA A 83 7.07 8.30 4.81
C ALA A 83 5.66 7.73 4.62
N ASP A 84 5.18 6.97 5.60
CA ASP A 84 3.88 6.33 5.66
C ASP A 84 2.70 7.30 5.62
N ARG A 85 2.89 8.58 5.98
CA ARG A 85 1.81 9.58 6.00
C ARG A 85 1.44 10.16 4.64
N TRP A 86 2.35 10.07 3.67
CA TRP A 86 2.18 10.75 2.39
C TRP A 86 2.42 9.85 1.18
N MET A 87 2.99 8.66 1.39
CA MET A 87 3.07 7.62 0.36
C MET A 87 1.73 6.90 0.19
N ASN A 88 1.40 6.53 -1.05
CA ASN A 88 0.32 5.59 -1.32
C ASN A 88 0.83 4.18 -1.01
N LEU A 89 0.49 3.66 0.16
CA LEU A 89 0.91 2.33 0.61
C LEU A 89 -0.04 1.20 0.20
N ASN A 90 -1.02 1.48 -0.68
CA ASN A 90 -1.90 0.45 -1.20
C ASN A 90 -1.14 -0.44 -2.20
N LEU A 91 -1.07 -1.73 -1.91
CA LEU A 91 -0.36 -2.72 -2.71
C LEU A 91 -1.19 -3.25 -3.89
N CYS A 92 -2.53 -3.17 -3.79
CA CYS A 92 -3.46 -3.66 -4.79
C CYS A 92 -4.11 -2.49 -5.55
N LYS A 93 -3.43 -1.99 -6.59
CA LYS A 93 -3.92 -0.86 -7.40
C LYS A 93 -5.07 -1.25 -8.35
N THR A 94 -5.08 -2.50 -8.80
CA THR A 94 -6.00 -3.01 -9.83
C THR A 94 -7.38 -3.36 -9.31
N ALA A 95 -7.53 -3.60 -8.01
CA ALA A 95 -8.80 -4.01 -7.41
C ALA A 95 -9.57 -2.88 -6.71
N ARG A 96 -9.32 -1.61 -7.08
CA ARG A 96 -10.08 -0.49 -6.54
C ARG A 96 -11.54 -0.61 -7.01
N ASP A 97 -12.47 -0.33 -6.10
CA ASP A 97 -13.92 -0.34 -6.35
C ASP A 97 -14.56 -1.73 -6.55
N ASN A 98 -14.03 -2.77 -5.91
CA ASN A 98 -14.60 -4.14 -5.92
C ASN A 98 -14.75 -4.75 -7.33
N ASN A 99 -13.91 -4.34 -8.27
CA ASN A 99 -13.90 -4.82 -9.66
C ASN A 99 -13.04 -6.10 -9.86
N MET A 100 -12.53 -6.71 -8.78
CA MET A 100 -11.72 -7.92 -8.85
C MET A 100 -12.50 -9.08 -9.49
N SER A 101 -11.94 -9.68 -10.53
CA SER A 101 -12.56 -10.77 -11.30
C SER A 101 -11.98 -12.14 -10.93
N ALA A 102 -10.69 -12.19 -10.60
CA ALA A 102 -9.99 -13.38 -10.15
C ALA A 102 -8.78 -13.01 -9.28
N PHE A 103 -8.36 -13.96 -8.46
CA PHE A 103 -7.08 -13.85 -7.74
C PHE A 103 -6.49 -15.23 -7.45
N LYS A 104 -5.16 -15.27 -7.32
CA LYS A 104 -4.39 -16.44 -6.94
C LYS A 104 -3.60 -16.17 -5.69
N VAL A 105 -3.55 -17.16 -4.81
CA VAL A 105 -2.73 -17.13 -3.59
C VAL A 105 -1.75 -18.30 -3.66
N HIS A 106 -0.49 -17.97 -3.89
CA HIS A 106 0.60 -18.94 -3.88
C HIS A 106 1.20 -19.04 -2.48
N THR A 107 1.38 -20.27 -2.02
CA THR A 107 2.11 -20.63 -0.80
C THR A 107 3.17 -21.68 -1.15
N PRO A 108 4.15 -21.97 -0.27
CA PRO A 108 5.17 -22.97 -0.56
C PRO A 108 4.62 -24.38 -0.85
N LYS A 109 3.38 -24.67 -0.41
CA LYS A 109 2.78 -26.01 -0.51
C LYS A 109 1.79 -26.12 -1.65
N VAL A 110 1.12 -25.03 -1.99
CA VAL A 110 -0.08 -25.05 -2.83
C VAL A 110 -0.37 -23.67 -3.40
N GLU A 111 -0.90 -23.65 -4.60
CA GLU A 111 -1.46 -22.47 -5.26
C GLU A 111 -2.98 -22.59 -5.27
N TYR A 112 -3.64 -21.57 -4.75
CA TYR A 112 -5.09 -21.43 -4.79
C TYR A 112 -5.48 -20.45 -5.88
N GLU A 113 -6.54 -20.76 -6.63
CA GLU A 113 -7.11 -19.90 -7.66
C GLU A 113 -8.60 -19.70 -7.39
N PHE A 114 -9.03 -18.44 -7.42
CA PHE A 114 -10.41 -18.02 -7.17
C PHE A 114 -10.91 -17.15 -8.30
N ALA A 115 -12.17 -17.32 -8.68
CA ALA A 115 -12.80 -16.52 -9.73
C ALA A 115 -14.25 -16.17 -9.38
N SER A 116 -14.68 -14.99 -9.82
CA SER A 116 -16.09 -14.60 -9.80
C SER A 116 -16.81 -15.21 -10.99
N VAL A 117 -17.70 -16.16 -10.72
CA VAL A 117 -18.51 -16.85 -11.74
C VAL A 117 -19.91 -16.27 -11.78
N SER A 118 -20.41 -15.96 -12.99
CA SER A 118 -21.79 -15.55 -13.20
C SER A 118 -22.68 -16.78 -13.32
N LYS A 119 -23.62 -16.96 -12.39
CA LYS A 119 -24.59 -18.05 -12.44
C LYS A 119 -25.89 -17.58 -13.09
N PRO A 120 -26.50 -18.38 -13.97
CA PRO A 120 -27.83 -18.08 -14.46
C PRO A 120 -28.80 -18.03 -13.27
N PRO A 121 -29.78 -17.12 -13.31
CA PRO A 121 -30.76 -17.01 -12.24
C PRO A 121 -31.63 -18.27 -12.18
N VAL A 122 -32.12 -18.61 -10.99
CA VAL A 122 -33.05 -19.74 -10.79
C VAL A 122 -34.42 -19.45 -11.43
N ASP A 123 -34.77 -18.17 -11.53
CA ASP A 123 -35.95 -17.63 -12.20
C ASP A 123 -35.51 -16.71 -13.35
N THR A 124 -36.02 -16.92 -14.56
CA THR A 124 -35.63 -16.18 -15.78
C THR A 124 -35.87 -14.67 -15.70
N MET A 125 -36.62 -14.20 -14.70
CA MET A 125 -36.90 -12.79 -14.45
C MET A 125 -35.83 -12.06 -13.62
N SER A 126 -34.90 -12.77 -12.97
CA SER A 126 -33.88 -12.15 -12.11
C SER A 126 -32.54 -11.93 -12.83
N PRO A 127 -31.76 -10.89 -12.50
CA PRO A 127 -30.43 -10.71 -13.07
C PRO A 127 -29.48 -11.85 -12.64
N PRO A 128 -28.48 -12.21 -13.48
CA PRO A 128 -27.45 -13.16 -13.09
C PRO A 128 -26.74 -12.76 -11.79
N THR A 129 -26.51 -13.73 -10.91
CA THR A 129 -25.81 -13.49 -9.64
C THR A 129 -24.34 -13.88 -9.78
N LYS A 130 -23.44 -13.02 -9.30
CA LYS A 130 -22.00 -13.29 -9.25
C LYS A 130 -21.63 -13.95 -7.92
N THR A 131 -21.16 -15.18 -7.98
CA THR A 131 -20.66 -15.93 -6.82
C THR A 131 -19.16 -16.18 -6.95
N TRP A 132 -18.44 -16.14 -5.84
CA TRP A 132 -17.02 -16.49 -5.83
C TRP A 132 -16.83 -17.99 -5.67
N GLU A 133 -15.94 -18.57 -6.47
CA GLU A 133 -15.63 -20.00 -6.43
C GLU A 133 -14.11 -20.24 -6.40
N GLN A 134 -13.71 -21.31 -5.70
CA GLN A 134 -12.35 -21.84 -5.76
C GLN A 134 -12.21 -22.72 -7.00
N VAL A 135 -11.44 -22.26 -7.97
CA VAL A 135 -11.14 -22.96 -9.23
C VAL A 135 -10.10 -24.05 -9.00
N ALA A 136 -9.07 -23.75 -8.20
CA ALA A 136 -8.01 -24.68 -7.85
C ALA A 136 -7.47 -24.44 -6.43
N PRO A 137 -6.92 -25.47 -5.75
CA PRO A 137 -7.06 -26.88 -6.09
C PRO A 137 -8.48 -27.38 -5.77
N LYS A 138 -8.95 -28.42 -6.48
CA LYS A 138 -10.27 -29.05 -6.19
C LYS A 138 -10.22 -30.08 -5.06
N LYS A 139 -9.03 -30.51 -4.66
CA LYS A 139 -8.78 -31.46 -3.57
C LYS A 139 -8.09 -30.75 -2.42
N GLY A 140 -8.36 -31.19 -1.19
CA GLY A 140 -7.83 -30.58 0.03
C GLY A 140 -8.79 -29.56 0.63
N LYS A 141 -8.25 -28.48 1.21
CA LYS A 141 -9.05 -27.40 1.78
C LYS A 141 -9.75 -26.62 0.66
N VAL A 142 -11.08 -26.71 0.62
CA VAL A 142 -11.92 -25.87 -0.24
C VAL A 142 -12.54 -24.79 0.64
N LEU A 143 -12.39 -23.53 0.24
CA LEU A 143 -13.00 -22.40 0.92
C LEU A 143 -14.44 -22.22 0.43
N ASP A 144 -15.34 -21.94 1.37
CA ASP A 144 -16.69 -21.47 1.06
C ASP A 144 -16.66 -20.02 0.55
N GLU A 145 -17.76 -19.58 -0.06
CA GLU A 145 -17.86 -18.26 -0.69
C GLU A 145 -17.60 -17.11 0.30
N ASP A 146 -18.08 -17.21 1.54
CA ASP A 146 -17.91 -16.18 2.57
C ASP A 146 -16.44 -15.99 2.95
N LYS A 147 -15.69 -17.09 3.08
CA LYS A 147 -14.24 -17.05 3.29
C LYS A 147 -13.51 -16.47 2.08
N ILE A 148 -13.92 -16.82 0.86
CA ILE A 148 -13.31 -16.27 -0.37
C ILE A 148 -13.54 -14.76 -0.44
N ARG A 149 -14.76 -14.28 -0.16
CA ARG A 149 -15.08 -12.84 -0.12
C ARG A 149 -14.30 -12.11 0.97
N SER A 150 -14.16 -12.72 2.14
CA SER A 150 -13.34 -12.17 3.22
C SER A 150 -11.87 -12.02 2.78
N LEU A 151 -11.31 -13.04 2.13
CA LEU A 151 -9.95 -13.01 1.61
C LEU A 151 -9.78 -11.98 0.48
N GLN A 152 -10.72 -11.91 -0.46
CA GLN A 152 -10.76 -10.90 -1.51
C GLN A 152 -10.76 -9.49 -0.93
N SER A 153 -11.59 -9.23 0.09
CA SER A 153 -11.63 -7.93 0.77
C SER A 153 -10.31 -7.58 1.44
N ILE A 154 -9.62 -8.55 2.06
CA ILE A 154 -8.30 -8.32 2.66
C ILE A 154 -7.27 -7.96 1.59
N ILE A 155 -7.27 -8.68 0.46
CA ILE A 155 -6.33 -8.46 -0.65
C ILE A 155 -6.58 -7.11 -1.33
N SER A 156 -7.84 -6.76 -1.61
CA SER A 156 -8.21 -5.46 -2.22
C SER A 156 -7.81 -4.26 -1.36
N ASN A 157 -7.80 -4.43 -0.03
CA ASN A 157 -7.47 -3.38 0.93
C ASN A 157 -6.07 -3.57 1.55
N LEU A 158 -5.19 -4.29 0.86
CA LEU A 158 -3.86 -4.59 1.37
C LEU A 158 -3.00 -3.32 1.43
N MET A 159 -2.71 -2.87 2.64
CA MET A 159 -1.90 -1.68 2.91
C MET A 159 -0.56 -2.11 3.51
N ALA A 160 0.53 -1.57 2.96
CA ALA A 160 1.82 -1.60 3.62
C ALA A 160 1.85 -0.64 4.82
N GLN A 161 2.82 -0.84 5.70
CA GLN A 161 3.13 0.05 6.83
C GLN A 161 4.30 1.00 6.53
N GLY A 162 4.97 0.81 5.41
CA GLY A 162 6.08 1.64 4.98
C GLY A 162 6.85 1.00 3.82
N VAL A 163 8.00 1.60 3.52
CA VAL A 163 8.92 1.14 2.48
C VAL A 163 10.32 0.96 3.03
N THR A 164 11.11 0.14 2.36
CA THR A 164 12.54 -0.04 2.61
C THR A 164 13.32 0.17 1.31
N ASP A 165 14.63 0.35 1.44
CA ASP A 165 15.51 0.47 0.28
C ASP A 165 15.43 -0.81 -0.58
N PRO A 166 15.11 -0.68 -1.89
CA PRO A 166 15.05 -1.80 -2.84
C PRO A 166 16.32 -2.65 -2.93
N ALA A 167 17.49 -2.09 -2.61
CA ALA A 167 18.74 -2.85 -2.56
C ALA A 167 18.69 -4.02 -1.54
N ASN A 168 17.75 -3.99 -0.59
CA ASN A 168 17.55 -5.09 0.34
C ASN A 168 16.75 -6.27 -0.24
N ALA A 169 16.15 -6.16 -1.42
CA ALA A 169 15.24 -7.19 -1.94
C ALA A 169 15.85 -8.60 -1.93
N THR A 170 17.08 -8.74 -2.42
CA THR A 170 17.82 -10.02 -2.46
C THR A 170 18.10 -10.59 -1.07
N ARG A 171 18.39 -9.72 -0.08
CA ARG A 171 18.66 -10.15 1.31
C ARG A 171 17.47 -10.91 1.93
N TYR A 172 16.26 -10.58 1.48
CA TYR A 172 15.00 -11.15 1.96
C TYR A 172 14.40 -12.18 1.00
N ASN A 173 15.15 -12.66 0.00
CA ASN A 173 14.72 -13.67 -0.98
C ASN A 173 13.52 -13.23 -1.84
N LEU A 174 13.38 -11.94 -2.14
CA LEU A 174 12.29 -11.45 -3.01
C LEU A 174 12.49 -11.78 -4.50
N ASP A 175 13.68 -12.27 -4.87
CA ASP A 175 14.00 -12.83 -6.20
C ASP A 175 13.39 -14.21 -6.42
N LYS A 176 13.11 -14.95 -5.33
CA LYS A 176 12.50 -16.28 -5.34
C LYS A 176 11.44 -16.37 -4.23
N PRO A 177 10.33 -15.63 -4.35
CA PRO A 177 9.32 -15.56 -3.31
C PRO A 177 8.59 -16.90 -3.17
N SER A 178 8.47 -17.43 -1.94
CA SER A 178 7.65 -18.63 -1.72
C SER A 178 6.17 -18.29 -1.47
N TYR A 179 5.84 -17.01 -1.38
CA TYR A 179 4.48 -16.51 -1.19
C TYR A 179 4.19 -15.41 -2.20
N SER A 180 3.06 -15.51 -2.91
CA SER A 180 2.63 -14.44 -3.80
C SER A 180 1.12 -14.35 -3.90
N VAL A 181 0.64 -13.16 -4.26
CA VAL A 181 -0.76 -12.92 -4.60
C VAL A 181 -0.79 -12.29 -5.99
N TRP A 182 -1.50 -12.95 -6.91
CA TRP A 182 -1.85 -12.37 -8.20
C TRP A 182 -3.31 -11.98 -8.19
N VAL A 183 -3.64 -10.81 -8.76
CA VAL A 183 -5.01 -10.32 -8.87
C VAL A 183 -5.28 -9.89 -10.31
N SER A 184 -6.51 -10.05 -10.77
CA SER A 184 -7.02 -9.43 -11.99
C SER A 184 -8.35 -8.75 -11.77
N ASP A 185 -8.61 -7.69 -12.52
CA ASP A 185 -9.92 -7.04 -12.57
C ASP A 185 -10.72 -7.44 -13.82
N SER A 186 -11.94 -6.93 -13.95
CA SER A 186 -12.78 -7.17 -15.12
C SER A 186 -12.34 -6.45 -16.39
N LEU A 187 -11.38 -5.52 -16.31
CA LEU A 187 -10.83 -4.76 -17.43
C LEU A 187 -9.55 -5.39 -17.99
N GLY A 188 -9.07 -6.48 -17.37
CA GLY A 188 -7.84 -7.18 -17.75
C GLY A 188 -6.58 -6.61 -17.12
N ASN A 189 -6.69 -5.63 -16.21
CA ASN A 189 -5.53 -5.20 -15.44
C ASN A 189 -5.17 -6.28 -14.42
N SER A 190 -3.87 -6.45 -14.16
CA SER A 190 -3.40 -7.39 -13.14
C SER A 190 -2.25 -6.82 -12.32
N ALA A 191 -2.07 -7.37 -11.12
CA ALA A 191 -0.95 -7.06 -10.26
C ALA A 191 -0.44 -8.35 -9.61
N LEU A 192 0.87 -8.47 -9.50
CA LEU A 192 1.55 -9.55 -8.78
C LEU A 192 2.27 -8.96 -7.58
N MET A 193 1.95 -9.46 -6.39
CA MET A 193 2.57 -9.10 -5.12
C MET A 193 3.39 -10.29 -4.62
N ASN A 194 4.70 -10.10 -4.47
CA ASN A 194 5.63 -11.14 -4.04
C ASN A 194 6.09 -10.86 -2.61
N PHE A 195 5.92 -11.81 -1.71
CA PHE A 195 6.22 -11.66 -0.28
C PHE A 195 7.49 -12.43 0.09
N SER A 196 8.28 -11.87 1.00
CA SER A 196 9.52 -12.48 1.48
C SER A 196 9.28 -13.63 2.45
N ASP A 197 10.13 -14.66 2.37
CA ASP A 197 10.12 -15.79 3.33
C ASP A 197 10.73 -15.43 4.67
N LYS A 198 11.52 -14.35 4.71
CA LYS A 198 12.14 -13.80 5.91
C LYS A 198 11.33 -12.63 6.43
N VAL A 199 11.46 -12.36 7.73
CA VAL A 199 10.92 -11.15 8.37
C VAL A 199 12.05 -10.17 8.66
N ASP A 200 11.73 -8.89 8.74
CA ASP A 200 12.65 -7.87 9.25
C ASP A 200 12.74 -7.91 10.79
N THR A 201 13.54 -7.02 11.37
CA THR A 201 13.77 -6.94 12.82
C THR A 201 12.52 -6.59 13.64
N LEU A 202 11.43 -6.16 12.97
CA LEU A 202 10.15 -5.81 13.58
C LEU A 202 9.05 -6.82 13.21
N ASP A 203 9.43 -8.02 12.77
CA ASP A 203 8.51 -9.09 12.35
C ASP A 203 7.64 -8.71 11.13
N ASN A 204 8.11 -7.77 10.30
CA ASN A 204 7.44 -7.44 9.03
C ASN A 204 7.91 -8.33 7.90
N ARG A 205 7.00 -8.67 7.01
CA ARG A 205 7.30 -9.26 5.70
C ARG A 205 7.58 -8.15 4.71
N LEU A 206 8.57 -8.36 3.84
CA LEU A 206 8.80 -7.46 2.71
C LEU A 206 7.97 -7.91 1.52
N VAL A 207 7.53 -6.94 0.72
CA VAL A 207 6.69 -7.18 -0.45
C VAL A 207 7.16 -6.34 -1.62
N THR A 208 7.21 -6.94 -2.81
CA THR A 208 7.32 -6.20 -4.08
C THR A 208 6.02 -6.29 -4.85
N VAL A 209 5.71 -5.24 -5.60
CA VAL A 209 4.57 -5.22 -6.54
C VAL A 209 5.14 -5.11 -7.94
N SER A 210 4.72 -5.99 -8.85
CA SER A 210 5.20 -5.96 -10.23
C SER A 210 4.94 -4.59 -10.88
N GLY A 211 5.98 -4.01 -11.49
CA GLY A 211 5.96 -2.65 -12.07
C GLY A 211 6.32 -1.52 -11.11
N ASP A 212 6.39 -1.78 -9.79
CA ASP A 212 6.83 -0.79 -8.81
C ASP A 212 8.33 -0.99 -8.48
N ASN A 213 9.08 0.12 -8.37
CA ASN A 213 10.49 0.10 -7.94
C ASN A 213 10.65 0.26 -6.41
N LEU A 214 9.65 -0.18 -5.64
CA LEU A 214 9.61 -0.05 -4.19
C LEU A 214 9.53 -1.42 -3.53
N VAL A 215 10.16 -1.54 -2.35
CA VAL A 215 9.98 -2.68 -1.46
C VAL A 215 9.18 -2.21 -0.25
N TYR A 216 8.02 -2.80 -0.08
CA TYR A 216 7.05 -2.45 0.95
C TYR A 216 7.23 -3.33 2.19
N LYS A 217 6.75 -2.85 3.33
CA LYS A 217 6.67 -3.61 4.58
C LYS A 217 5.23 -3.93 4.93
N VAL A 218 4.92 -5.19 5.18
CA VAL A 218 3.59 -5.65 5.61
C VAL A 218 3.74 -6.33 6.96
N ASN A 219 2.90 -5.99 7.93
CA ASN A 219 2.98 -6.64 9.24
C ASN A 219 2.57 -8.11 9.17
N LYS A 220 3.10 -8.89 10.11
CA LYS A 220 2.77 -10.30 10.28
C LYS A 220 1.28 -10.60 10.31
N GLY A 221 0.49 -9.81 11.05
CA GLY A 221 -0.95 -10.06 11.17
C GLY A 221 -1.71 -9.93 9.84
N VAL A 222 -1.29 -9.04 8.93
CA VAL A 222 -1.85 -8.99 7.57
C VAL A 222 -1.39 -10.20 6.75
N PHE A 223 -0.10 -10.54 6.81
CA PHE A 223 0.44 -11.72 6.12
C PHE A 223 -0.28 -13.01 6.53
N GLU A 224 -0.46 -13.25 7.83
CA GLU A 224 -1.14 -14.43 8.34
C GLU A 224 -2.60 -14.51 7.88
N ARG A 225 -3.32 -13.38 7.86
CA ARG A 225 -4.70 -13.32 7.37
C ARG A 225 -4.84 -13.62 5.88
N VAL A 226 -3.77 -13.46 5.10
CA VAL A 226 -3.77 -13.80 3.66
C VAL A 226 -3.32 -15.24 3.42
N PHE A 227 -2.22 -15.67 4.05
CA PHE A 227 -1.52 -16.90 3.68
C PHE A 227 -1.66 -18.05 4.68
N VAL A 228 -2.15 -17.80 5.89
CA VAL A 228 -2.18 -18.79 6.98
C VAL A 228 -3.62 -19.03 7.42
N THR A 229 -4.24 -18.04 8.06
CA THR A 229 -5.55 -18.16 8.71
C THR A 229 -6.66 -18.70 7.81
N PRO A 230 -6.81 -18.28 6.54
CA PRO A 230 -7.87 -18.81 5.67
C PRO A 230 -7.77 -20.33 5.43
N PHE A 231 -6.55 -20.87 5.51
CA PHE A 231 -6.24 -22.25 5.16
C PHE A 231 -6.04 -23.16 6.37
N GLU A 232 -6.10 -22.63 7.59
CA GLU A 232 -6.06 -23.43 8.81
C GLU A 232 -7.37 -24.23 9.01
N PRO A 233 -7.29 -25.43 9.60
CA PRO A 233 -8.49 -26.14 10.06
C PRO A 233 -9.16 -25.36 11.21
N PRO A 234 -10.50 -25.42 11.34
CA PRO A 234 -11.22 -24.80 12.47
C PRO A 234 -10.60 -25.21 13.80
N LYS A 235 -10.46 -24.26 14.73
CA LYS A 235 -9.84 -24.54 16.05
C LYS A 235 -10.60 -25.62 16.84
N ASP A 236 -11.90 -25.72 16.63
CA ASP A 236 -12.77 -26.69 17.34
C ASP A 236 -12.56 -28.13 16.87
N GLU A 237 -12.07 -28.34 15.64
CA GLU A 237 -11.82 -29.68 15.09
C GLU A 237 -10.55 -30.32 15.67
N LYS A 238 -9.61 -29.51 16.17
CA LYS A 238 -8.39 -29.99 16.84
C LYS A 238 -8.65 -30.54 18.25
N ALA A 239 -9.75 -30.15 18.90
CA ALA A 239 -10.11 -30.63 20.23
C ALA A 239 -10.79 -32.01 20.21
N ALA A 240 -11.38 -32.40 19.08
CA ALA A 240 -12.11 -33.67 18.95
C ALA A 240 -11.22 -34.90 18.69
N VAL A 241 -9.91 -34.73 18.49
CA VAL A 241 -9.00 -35.83 18.17
C VAL A 241 -8.22 -36.30 19.41
N LYS A 242 -8.88 -37.22 20.15
CA LYS A 242 -8.40 -38.33 21.02
C LYS A 242 -8.88 -38.28 22.48
N PRO A 243 -9.38 -39.42 22.98
CA PRO A 243 -8.46 -40.44 23.49
C PRO A 243 -8.55 -41.75 22.69
N LYS A 244 -7.38 -42.27 22.29
CA LYS A 244 -7.22 -43.69 21.95
C LYS A 244 -7.41 -44.50 23.23
N LYS A 245 -8.32 -45.46 23.22
CA LYS A 245 -8.24 -46.65 24.07
C LYS A 245 -7.37 -47.69 23.38
#